data_AF-A0A7X5VQC4-F1
#
_entry.id   AF-A0A7X5VQC4-F1
#
_cell.length_a   1.000
_cell.length_b   1.000
_cell.length_c   1.000
_cell.angle_alpha   90.00
_cell.angle_beta   90.00
_cell.angle_gamma   90.00
#
_symmetry.space_group_name_H-M   'P 1'
#
loop_
_entity.id
_entity.type
_entity.pdbx_description
1 polymer ?
#
loop_
_entity_poly.entity_id
_entity_poly.type
_entity_poly.pdbx_seq_one_letter_code
_entity_poly.pdbx_strand_id
1 'polypeptide(L)' 'MATRVGLMGFGRIGRNLFRILYNRDDIHIAAISDIADP' A
#
# COMPACT_ATOMS: atom_id res chain seq x y z
N MET A 1 -12.59 9.33 -9.13
CA MET A 1 -12.70 7.87 -8.88
C MET A 1 -11.30 7.38 -8.58
N ALA A 2 -11.04 6.87 -7.37
CA ALA A 2 -9.69 6.47 -6.96
C ALA A 2 -9.39 5.03 -7.36
N THR A 3 -8.21 4.78 -7.90
CA THR A 3 -7.72 3.43 -8.23
C THR A 3 -7.43 2.68 -6.94
N ARG A 4 -8.06 1.51 -6.76
CA ARG A 4 -7.87 0.68 -5.57
C ARG A 4 -6.76 -0.34 -5.84
N VAL A 5 -5.75 -0.37 -4.98
CA VAL A 5 -4.55 -1.20 -5.15
C VAL A 5 -4.38 -2.10 -3.94
N GLY A 6 -4.09 -3.38 -4.17
CA GLY A 6 -3.58 -4.29 -3.15
C GLY A 6 -2.06 -4.33 -3.17
N LEU A 7 -1.44 -4.37 -1.99
CA LEU A 7 0.01 -4.56 -1.83
C LEU A 7 0.30 -5.96 -1.30
N MET A 8 1.07 -6.74 -2.06
CA MET A 8 1.63 -8.02 -1.61
C MET A 8 3.11 -7.83 -1.28
N GLY A 9 3.46 -7.97 -0.01
CA GLY A 9 4.78 -7.67 0.54
C GLY A 9 4.88 -6.24 1.09
N PHE A 10 4.95 -6.13 2.42
CA PHE A 10 5.07 -4.91 3.22
C PHE A 10 6.45 -4.75 3.86
N GLY A 11 7.49 -5.21 3.15
CA GLY A 11 8.89 -4.96 3.47
C GLY A 11 9.31 -3.49 3.20
N ARG A 12 10.60 -3.27 2.98
CA ARG A 12 11.16 -1.93 2.74
C ARG A 12 10.45 -1.20 1.58
N ILE A 13 10.24 -1.86 0.45
CA ILE A 13 9.62 -1.23 -0.73
C ILE A 13 8.13 -0.97 -0.49
N GLY A 14 7.39 -1.96 0.03
CA GLY A 14 5.96 -1.80 0.33
C GLY A 14 5.68 -0.62 1.27
N ARG A 15 6.47 -0.46 2.34
CA ARG A 15 6.34 0.69 3.27
C ARG A 15 6.67 2.04 2.64
N ASN A 16 7.70 2.09 1.79
CA ASN A 16 8.05 3.31 1.05
C ASN A 16 6.92 3.70 0.08
N LEU A 17 6.40 2.71 -0.66
CA LEU A 17 5.31 2.92 -1.60
C LEU A 17 4.04 3.40 -0.88
N PHE A 18 3.67 2.76 0.24
CA PHE A 18 2.56 3.19 1.07
C PHE A 18 2.71 4.66 1.50
N ARG A 19 3.89 5.07 2.00
CA ARG A 19 4.12 6.46 2.40
C ARG A 19 4.05 7.45 1.24
N ILE A 20 4.54 7.10 0.05
CA ILE A 20 4.44 7.96 -1.14
C ILE A 20 2.97 8.15 -1.54
N LEU A 21 2.18 7.08 -1.44
CA LEU A 21 0.77 7.07 -1.85
C LEU A 21 -0.18 7.60 -0.76
N TYR A 22 0.27 7.75 0.48
CA TYR A 22 -0.56 8.11 1.63
C TYR A 22 -1.32 9.44 1.46
N ASN A 23 -0.73 10.42 0.76
CA ASN A 23 -1.33 11.74 0.52
C ASN A 23 -1.93 11.88 -0.89
N ARG A 24 -2.21 10.79 -1.60
CA ARG A 24 -2.76 10.81 -2.94
C ARG A 24 -4.25 10.46 -2.93
N ASP A 25 -5.06 11.31 -3.56
CA ASP A 25 -6.51 11.11 -3.63
C ASP A 25 -6.93 10.22 -4.82
N ASP A 26 -6.01 9.99 -5.76
CA ASP A 26 -6.21 9.21 -6.98
C ASP A 26 -5.88 7.71 -6.81
N ILE A 27 -5.15 7.33 -5.76
CA ILE A 27 -4.72 5.95 -5.50
C ILE A 27 -4.95 5.61 -4.03
N HIS A 28 -5.70 4.54 -3.78
CA HIS A 28 -5.99 4.04 -2.44
C HIS A 28 -5.47 2.62 -2.25
N ILE A 29 -4.55 2.44 -1.30
CA ILE A 29 -4.12 1.10 -0.85
C ILE A 29 -5.26 0.46 -0.06
N ALA A 30 -5.98 -0.46 -0.70
CA ALA A 30 -7.19 -1.07 -0.15
C ALA A 30 -6.90 -2.31 0.71
N ALA A 31 -5.77 -2.96 0.51
CA ALA A 31 -5.35 -4.13 1.27
C ALA A 31 -3.83 -4.27 1.25
N ILE A 32 -3.27 -4.82 2.33
CA ILE A 32 -1.88 -5.25 2.45
C ILE A 32 -1.88 -6.71 2.86
N SER A 33 -1.10 -7.53 2.16
CA SER A 33 -0.81 -8.93 2.48
C SER A 33 0.68 -9.07 2.72
N ASP A 34 1.07 -9.57 3.89
CA ASP A 34 2.46 -9.92 4.21
C ASP A 34 2.49 -11.25 4.99
N ILE A 35 3.68 -11.82 5.14
CA ILE A 35 3.91 -13.06 5.89
C ILE A 35 4.39 -12.78 7.33
N ALA A 36 4.78 -11.54 7.63
CA ALA A 36 5.09 -11.08 8.96
C ALA A 36 3.82 -10.89 9.79
N ASP A 37 4.00 -10.89 11.12
CA ASP A 37 2.91 -10.56 12.03
C ASP A 37 2.42 -9.12 11.82
N PRO A 38 1.09 -8.88 11.85
CA PRO A 38 0.49 -7.56 11.66
C PRO A 38 0.90 -6.50 12.69
#